data_AF-A0A7X6BFG0-F1
#
_entry.id   AF-A0A7X6BFG0-F1
#
_cell.length_a   1.000
_cell.length_b   1.000
_cell.length_c   1.000
_cell.angle_alpha   90.00
_cell.angle_beta   90.00
_cell.angle_gamma   90.00
#
_symmetry.space_group_name_H-M   'P 1'
#
loop_
_entity.id
_entity.type
_entity.pdbx_description
1 polymer ?
#
loop_
_entity_poly.entity_id
_entity_poly.type
_entity_poly.pdbx_seq_one_letter_code
_entity_poly.pdbx_strand_id
1 'polypeptide(L)'
;MPKAVLVLHRWLGVVIGMVMTLWCLSGFVMLYVDYPRLTPAEQVRGLPLLRLPAAATRARIDLPDALPLASARLETMAGRTVLRIVPAAATERRIGQIRAMPVSYDLATGARLAELAPEDFRRIAVDYAAQANIAGAPARIAETGIDQWTVQTFRANRPLIRVDYADPAGTSVYIAGRSGEIVQQTTRFERFWGWLGAVPHWLYPTLLRQNGAAWSQVVIWTSLVGCFLTATGIWVGIARLRRRKDGSFGSPYKGLWWWHHVLGLVFGVLTLSWVASGLLSMNPWGFLDSRAGAAEHQQLAGPMAWGTVRAALARLDRVPADTRRVESVAMAGRVFPIAIGGSGSSMRFDDRGEPAPLRREAVAAALRAGPPLASLDLLTAEDSYYYGHKAPVALPVWRAVRADREATRLYIDAQSGKLLRAVDGNARAFRWLQDGLHRLDLPGLRSRPVWDLVVLPLLAMVTLVCATGTWMGVRKAKRDLRHMLRRRKLGRGPHPRRHGHGARALRHAVTGRW
;
A
#
# COMPACT_ATOMS: atom_id res chain seq x y z
N MET A 1 26.44 -32.51 7.85
CA MET A 1 25.25 -31.63 7.82
C MET A 1 24.17 -32.18 8.74
N PRO A 2 23.54 -31.37 9.61
CA PRO A 2 22.54 -31.87 10.55
C PRO A 2 21.33 -32.40 9.79
N LYS A 3 20.91 -33.64 10.09
CA LYS A 3 19.70 -34.25 9.48
C LYS A 3 18.46 -33.39 9.73
N ALA A 4 18.43 -32.64 10.84
CA ALA A 4 17.35 -31.74 11.23
C ALA A 4 17.06 -30.65 10.18
N VAL A 5 18.09 -29.98 9.63
CA VAL A 5 17.87 -28.87 8.68
C VAL A 5 17.28 -29.38 7.35
N LEU A 6 17.70 -30.57 6.90
CA LEU A 6 17.09 -31.21 5.72
C LEU A 6 15.62 -31.52 5.95
N VAL A 7 15.29 -32.07 7.12
CA VAL A 7 13.90 -32.40 7.47
C VAL A 7 13.08 -31.12 7.55
N LEU A 8 13.60 -30.09 8.21
CA LEU A 8 12.94 -28.80 8.37
C LEU A 8 12.70 -28.10 7.03
N HIS A 9 13.72 -27.92 6.19
CA HIS A 9 13.59 -27.34 4.86
C HIS A 9 12.55 -28.10 4.01
N ARG A 10 12.56 -29.44 4.09
CA ARG A 10 11.62 -30.28 3.34
C ARG A 10 10.17 -30.13 3.79
N TRP A 11 9.91 -30.03 5.10
CA TRP A 11 8.54 -29.88 5.62
C TRP A 11 8.02 -28.46 5.46
N LEU A 12 8.86 -27.45 5.70
CA LEU A 12 8.52 -26.06 5.43
C LEU A 12 8.21 -25.85 3.95
N GLY A 13 8.97 -26.48 3.04
CA GLY A 13 8.76 -26.41 1.61
C GLY A 13 7.41 -26.94 1.11
N VAL A 14 6.65 -27.69 1.92
CA VAL A 14 5.31 -28.16 1.53
C VAL A 14 4.28 -27.03 1.60
N VAL A 15 4.18 -26.37 2.77
CA VAL A 15 3.16 -25.34 3.02
C VAL A 15 3.65 -23.98 2.56
N ILE A 16 4.86 -23.59 2.96
CA ILE A 16 5.43 -22.28 2.66
C ILE A 16 5.82 -22.19 1.19
N GLY A 17 6.30 -23.30 0.60
CA GLY A 17 6.52 -23.36 -0.85
C GLY A 17 5.27 -22.98 -1.63
N MET A 18 4.10 -23.53 -1.27
CA MET A 18 2.84 -23.23 -1.94
C MET A 18 2.45 -21.76 -1.83
N VAL A 19 2.61 -21.17 -0.64
CA VAL A 19 2.38 -19.74 -0.41
C VAL A 19 3.34 -18.90 -1.25
N MET A 20 4.63 -19.24 -1.28
CA MET A 20 5.63 -18.54 -2.09
C MET A 20 5.37 -18.69 -3.60
N THR A 21 4.92 -19.86 -4.07
CA THR A 21 4.53 -20.06 -5.47
C THR A 21 3.36 -19.14 -5.83
N LEU A 22 2.30 -19.13 -5.02
CA LEU A 22 1.15 -18.27 -5.26
C LEU A 22 1.53 -16.78 -5.21
N TRP A 23 2.41 -16.41 -4.28
CA TRP A 23 2.96 -15.06 -4.14
C TRP A 23 3.78 -14.63 -5.37
N CYS A 24 4.58 -15.52 -5.96
CA CYS A 24 5.31 -15.20 -7.19
C CYS A 24 4.35 -15.06 -8.40
N LEU A 25 3.37 -15.98 -8.51
CA LEU A 25 2.37 -15.94 -9.58
C LEU A 25 1.53 -14.66 -9.54
N SER A 26 1.15 -14.22 -8.34
CA SER A 26 0.42 -12.96 -8.17
C SER A 26 1.27 -11.73 -8.45
N GLY A 27 2.60 -11.86 -8.32
CA GLY A 27 3.57 -10.86 -8.74
C GLY A 27 3.39 -10.45 -10.21
N PHE A 28 3.16 -11.41 -11.12
CA PHE A 28 2.96 -11.12 -12.56
C PHE A 28 1.78 -10.20 -12.79
N VAL A 29 0.67 -10.42 -12.07
CA VAL A 29 -0.52 -9.58 -12.17
C VAL A 29 -0.24 -8.19 -11.60
N MET A 30 0.44 -8.12 -10.45
CA MET A 30 0.75 -6.85 -9.77
C MET A 30 1.67 -5.91 -10.55
N LEU A 31 2.45 -6.43 -11.52
CA LEU A 31 3.25 -5.61 -12.42
C LEU A 31 2.38 -4.70 -13.30
N TYR A 32 1.13 -5.10 -13.56
CA TYR A 32 0.23 -4.42 -14.52
C TYR A 32 -1.05 -3.90 -13.86
N VAL A 33 -1.62 -4.63 -12.90
CA VAL A 33 -2.88 -4.26 -12.24
C VAL A 33 -2.61 -4.01 -10.76
N ASP A 34 -2.95 -2.82 -10.29
CA ASP A 34 -2.86 -2.49 -8.86
C ASP A 34 -4.07 -2.99 -8.09
N TYR A 35 -3.98 -2.96 -6.76
CA TYR A 35 -5.19 -3.07 -5.95
C TYR A 35 -6.11 -1.87 -6.26
N PRO A 36 -7.42 -2.10 -6.51
CA PRO A 36 -8.35 -1.02 -6.87
C PRO A 36 -8.32 0.11 -5.82
N ARG A 37 -8.09 1.34 -6.29
CA ARG A 37 -8.04 2.52 -5.42
C ARG A 37 -8.45 3.76 -6.20
N LEU A 38 -9.11 4.69 -5.52
CA LEU A 38 -9.33 6.03 -6.04
C LEU A 38 -8.16 6.95 -5.67
N THR A 39 -7.47 7.49 -6.67
CA THR A 39 -6.41 8.48 -6.42
C THR A 39 -6.98 9.86 -6.06
N PRO A 40 -6.22 10.72 -5.34
CA PRO A 40 -6.68 12.08 -5.05
C PRO A 40 -7.00 12.91 -6.30
N ALA A 41 -6.25 12.70 -7.39
CA ALA A 41 -6.48 13.40 -8.66
C ALA A 41 -7.77 12.93 -9.33
N GLU A 42 -8.06 11.63 -9.34
CA GLU A 42 -9.34 11.09 -9.84
C GLU A 42 -10.50 11.57 -8.98
N GLN A 43 -10.34 11.61 -7.66
CA GLN A 43 -11.35 12.14 -6.76
C GLN A 43 -11.68 13.60 -7.11
N VAL A 44 -10.67 14.47 -7.28
CA VAL A 44 -10.88 15.88 -7.66
C VAL A 44 -11.51 15.99 -9.04
N ARG A 45 -11.05 15.19 -10.02
CA ARG A 45 -11.61 15.17 -11.37
C ARG A 45 -13.10 14.83 -11.37
N GLY A 46 -13.51 13.90 -10.52
CA GLY A 46 -14.90 13.47 -10.37
C GLY A 46 -15.81 14.45 -9.61
N LEU A 47 -15.28 15.51 -9.00
CA LEU A 47 -16.10 16.55 -8.37
C LEU A 47 -16.74 17.46 -9.43
N PRO A 48 -17.97 17.97 -9.24
CA PRO A 48 -18.50 19.03 -10.10
C PRO A 48 -17.65 20.31 -10.07
N LEU A 49 -17.86 21.18 -11.05
CA LEU A 49 -17.25 22.52 -11.04
C LEU A 49 -17.67 23.28 -9.77
N LEU A 50 -16.70 23.95 -9.17
CA LEU A 50 -16.90 24.77 -7.99
C LEU A 50 -17.47 26.12 -8.41
N ARG A 51 -18.65 26.45 -7.89
CA ARG A 51 -19.22 27.79 -8.01
C ARG A 51 -19.10 28.47 -6.66
N LEU A 52 -18.26 29.50 -6.58
CA LEU A 52 -18.10 30.24 -5.34
C LEU A 52 -19.41 30.96 -4.99
N PRO A 53 -19.98 30.72 -3.79
CA PRO A 53 -21.10 31.52 -3.33
C PRO A 53 -20.63 32.95 -3.00
N ALA A 54 -21.57 33.88 -2.85
CA ALA A 54 -21.27 35.26 -2.49
C ALA A 54 -20.37 35.33 -1.23
N ALA A 55 -19.49 36.34 -1.14
CA ALA A 55 -18.54 36.50 -0.05
C ALA A 55 -19.22 36.48 1.34
N ALA A 56 -20.37 37.17 1.45
CA ALA A 56 -21.17 37.22 2.67
C ALA A 56 -21.74 35.86 3.11
N THR A 57 -21.83 34.88 2.21
CA THR A 57 -22.28 33.52 2.47
C THR A 57 -21.11 32.62 2.88
N ARG A 58 -19.92 32.85 2.31
CA ARG A 58 -18.70 32.07 2.61
C ARG A 58 -18.20 32.22 4.06
N ALA A 59 -18.56 33.31 4.74
CA ALA A 59 -18.15 33.60 6.11
C ALA A 59 -19.14 33.11 7.19
N ARG A 60 -20.30 32.53 6.83
CA ARG A 60 -21.42 32.25 7.76
C ARG A 60 -21.27 31.01 8.63
N ILE A 61 -20.06 30.49 8.81
CA ILE A 61 -19.83 29.31 9.64
C ILE A 61 -19.44 29.75 11.05
N ASP A 62 -20.32 29.44 11.99
CA ASP A 62 -20.14 29.71 13.41
C ASP A 62 -19.19 28.68 14.04
N LEU A 63 -17.91 29.02 14.01
CA LEU A 63 -16.82 28.28 14.64
C LEU A 63 -15.88 29.27 15.32
N PRO A 64 -15.25 28.89 16.45
CA PRO A 64 -14.28 29.76 17.12
C PRO A 64 -13.13 30.12 16.18
N ASP A 65 -12.78 31.41 16.10
CA ASP A 65 -11.69 31.87 15.22
C ASP A 65 -10.34 31.22 15.53
N ALA A 66 -10.12 30.91 16.81
CA ALA A 66 -8.92 30.23 17.30
C ALA A 66 -8.91 28.71 17.07
N LEU A 67 -9.98 28.11 16.51
CA LEU A 67 -10.04 26.66 16.27
C LEU A 67 -8.89 26.25 15.34
N PRO A 68 -7.95 25.39 15.80
CA PRO A 68 -6.86 24.94 14.97
C PRO A 68 -7.37 23.90 13.96
N LEU A 69 -6.93 24.03 12.71
CA LEU A 69 -7.35 23.20 11.59
C LEU A 69 -6.14 22.46 11.01
N ALA A 70 -6.33 21.18 10.70
CA ALA A 70 -5.40 20.40 9.89
C ALA A 70 -5.64 20.60 8.39
N SER A 71 -6.90 20.80 7.99
CA SER A 71 -7.26 21.14 6.61
C SER A 71 -8.62 21.83 6.53
N ALA A 72 -8.79 22.63 5.47
CA ALA A 72 -10.06 23.22 5.07
C ALA A 72 -10.16 23.22 3.55
N ARG A 73 -11.29 22.78 3.00
CA ARG A 73 -11.50 22.70 1.56
C ARG A 73 -12.94 23.00 1.16
N LEU A 74 -13.09 23.69 0.04
CA LEU A 74 -14.36 23.99 -0.62
C LEU A 74 -14.54 23.10 -1.83
N GLU A 75 -15.71 22.48 -1.94
CA GLU A 75 -16.08 21.56 -3.02
C GLU A 75 -17.57 21.70 -3.32
N THR A 76 -18.00 21.31 -4.52
CA THR A 76 -19.43 21.12 -4.82
C THR A 76 -19.83 19.68 -4.52
N MET A 77 -20.93 19.48 -3.79
CA MET A 77 -21.48 18.16 -3.48
C MET A 77 -23.01 18.22 -3.52
N ALA A 78 -23.66 17.30 -4.25
CA ALA A 78 -25.12 17.20 -4.34
C ALA A 78 -25.82 18.52 -4.77
N GLY A 79 -25.15 19.35 -5.58
CA GLY A 79 -25.65 20.64 -6.06
C GLY A 79 -25.47 21.82 -5.10
N ARG A 80 -24.78 21.64 -3.96
CA ARG A 80 -24.45 22.71 -3.00
C ARG A 80 -22.95 22.86 -2.82
N THR A 81 -22.52 24.06 -2.42
CA THR A 81 -21.12 24.29 -2.05
C THR A 81 -20.91 23.93 -0.60
N VAL A 82 -20.00 22.99 -0.34
CA VAL A 82 -19.68 22.51 1.00
C VAL A 82 -18.30 22.95 1.43
N LEU A 83 -18.17 23.42 2.66
CA LEU A 83 -16.89 23.55 3.34
C LEU A 83 -16.64 22.28 4.16
N ARG A 84 -15.52 21.62 3.90
CA ARG A 84 -15.05 20.48 4.68
C ARG A 84 -13.86 20.92 5.52
N ILE A 85 -13.96 20.75 6.83
CA ILE A 85 -12.89 21.06 7.77
C ILE A 85 -12.45 19.80 8.52
N VAL A 86 -11.16 19.70 8.76
CA VAL A 86 -10.58 18.72 9.68
C VAL A 86 -9.92 19.51 10.80
N PRO A 87 -10.46 19.49 12.03
CA PRO A 87 -9.79 20.09 13.17
C PRO A 87 -8.41 19.47 13.37
N ALA A 88 -7.43 20.27 13.79
CA ALA A 88 -6.16 19.73 14.22
C ALA A 88 -6.40 18.86 15.46
N ALA A 89 -5.94 17.61 15.44
CA ALA A 89 -6.06 16.75 16.61
C ALA A 89 -5.27 17.37 17.77
N ALA A 90 -5.89 17.43 18.96
CA ALA A 90 -5.15 17.74 20.18
C ALA A 90 -3.96 16.77 20.29
N THR A 91 -2.78 17.31 20.55
CA THR A 91 -1.45 16.67 20.54
C THR A 91 -1.35 15.40 21.42
N GLU A 92 -2.38 15.10 22.21
CA GLU A 92 -2.42 14.04 23.21
C GLU A 92 -2.74 12.63 22.66
N ARG A 93 -3.28 12.48 21.44
CA ARG A 93 -3.53 11.15 20.85
C ARG A 93 -2.50 10.80 19.76
N ARG A 94 -1.30 10.41 20.21
CA ARG A 94 -0.29 9.73 19.38
C ARG A 94 -0.75 8.34 18.95
N ILE A 95 -1.59 8.28 17.92
CA ILE A 95 -1.62 7.13 17.00
C ILE A 95 -1.68 7.73 15.60
N GLY A 96 -0.55 7.73 14.89
CA GLY A 96 -0.32 8.40 13.61
C GLY A 96 -1.10 7.86 12.39
N GLN A 97 -2.29 7.30 12.60
CA GLN A 97 -3.11 6.69 11.54
C GLN A 97 -4.61 7.00 11.62
N ILE A 98 -5.09 7.75 12.63
CA ILE A 98 -6.50 8.16 12.65
C ILE A 98 -6.61 9.48 11.88
N ARG A 99 -6.85 9.38 10.56
CA ARG A 99 -7.30 10.51 9.75
C ARG A 99 -8.62 10.99 10.34
N ALA A 100 -8.61 12.13 11.03
CA ALA A 100 -9.84 12.72 11.55
C ALA A 100 -10.81 12.93 10.38
N MET A 101 -12.05 12.44 10.57
CA MET A 101 -13.09 12.57 9.55
C MET A 101 -13.45 14.04 9.36
N PRO A 102 -13.55 14.52 8.11
CA PRO A 102 -13.92 15.90 7.88
C PRO A 102 -15.37 16.15 8.32
N VAL A 103 -15.57 17.28 8.99
CA VAL A 103 -16.91 17.81 9.23
C VAL A 103 -17.27 18.69 8.05
N SER A 104 -18.49 18.53 7.54
CA SER A 104 -18.97 19.24 6.36
C SER A 104 -20.02 20.27 6.77
N TYR A 105 -19.96 21.45 6.16
CA TYR A 105 -20.88 22.57 6.37
C TYR A 105 -21.43 23.00 5.02
N ASP A 106 -22.73 23.22 4.95
CA ASP A 106 -23.35 23.88 3.80
C ASP A 106 -23.08 25.37 3.91
N LEU A 107 -22.42 25.94 2.91
CA LEU A 107 -22.09 27.37 2.94
C LEU A 107 -23.31 28.26 2.76
N ALA A 108 -24.35 27.81 2.06
CA ALA A 108 -25.54 28.61 1.84
C ALA A 108 -26.27 28.89 3.16
N THR A 109 -26.34 27.88 4.03
CA THR A 109 -27.08 27.95 5.30
C THR A 109 -26.18 28.14 6.52
N GLY A 110 -24.88 27.86 6.42
CA GLY A 110 -23.95 27.77 7.56
C GLY A 110 -24.13 26.50 8.39
N ALA A 111 -25.10 25.65 8.06
CA ALA A 111 -25.45 24.49 8.86
C ALA A 111 -24.46 23.33 8.67
N ARG A 112 -24.20 22.61 9.76
CA ARG A 112 -23.41 21.38 9.73
C ARG A 112 -24.21 20.27 9.05
N LEU A 113 -23.59 19.58 8.09
CA LEU A 113 -24.12 18.38 7.46
C LEU A 113 -23.77 17.16 8.34
N ALA A 114 -24.72 16.73 9.15
CA ALA A 114 -24.55 15.55 10.02
C ALA A 114 -24.89 14.24 9.30
N GLU A 115 -25.98 14.25 8.51
CA GLU A 115 -26.47 13.12 7.73
C GLU A 115 -26.89 13.59 6.35
N LEU A 116 -26.63 12.75 5.35
CA LEU A 116 -27.00 13.00 3.96
C LEU A 116 -28.27 12.26 3.62
N ALA A 117 -29.18 12.91 2.90
CA ALA A 117 -30.41 12.28 2.45
C ALA A 117 -30.12 11.25 1.34
N PRO A 118 -30.98 10.23 1.15
CA PRO A 118 -30.89 9.32 0.01
C PRO A 118 -30.74 10.03 -1.35
N GLU A 119 -31.42 11.16 -1.52
CA GLU A 119 -31.35 12.00 -2.71
C GLU A 119 -29.97 12.63 -2.92
N ASP A 120 -29.26 12.96 -1.84
CA ASP A 120 -27.88 13.48 -1.91
C ASP A 120 -26.95 12.42 -2.50
N PHE A 121 -27.04 11.17 -2.04
CA PHE A 121 -26.23 10.07 -2.57
C PHE A 121 -26.51 9.82 -4.05
N ARG A 122 -27.78 9.89 -4.46
CA ARG A 122 -28.16 9.77 -5.87
C ARG A 122 -27.56 10.89 -6.71
N ARG A 123 -27.61 12.15 -6.24
CA ARG A 123 -26.99 13.28 -6.95
C ARG A 123 -25.47 13.14 -7.03
N ILE A 124 -24.81 12.81 -5.91
CA ILE A 124 -23.35 12.57 -5.88
C ILE A 124 -22.97 11.49 -6.90
N ALA A 125 -23.73 10.40 -6.97
CA ALA A 125 -23.49 9.32 -7.91
C ALA A 125 -23.62 9.74 -9.38
N VAL A 126 -24.66 10.52 -9.71
CA VAL A 126 -24.89 11.04 -11.07
C VAL A 126 -23.81 12.04 -11.46
N ASP A 127 -23.56 13.01 -10.58
CA ASP A 127 -22.54 14.05 -10.77
C ASP A 127 -21.17 13.41 -11.01
N TYR A 128 -20.78 12.46 -10.17
CA TYR A 128 -19.49 11.79 -10.31
C TYR A 128 -19.38 11.01 -11.62
N ALA A 129 -20.41 10.28 -12.02
CA ALA A 129 -20.39 9.54 -13.29
C ALA A 129 -20.19 10.47 -14.50
N ALA A 130 -20.88 11.62 -14.51
CA ALA A 130 -20.74 12.62 -15.56
C ALA A 130 -19.31 13.18 -15.63
N GLN A 131 -18.66 13.42 -14.49
CA GLN A 131 -17.32 14.01 -14.44
C GLN A 131 -16.19 12.98 -14.63
N ALA A 132 -16.42 11.73 -14.20
CA ALA A 132 -15.46 10.62 -14.31
C ALA A 132 -15.59 9.84 -15.63
N ASN A 133 -16.48 10.25 -16.54
CA ASN A 133 -16.78 9.56 -17.80
C ASN A 133 -17.20 8.10 -17.61
N ILE A 134 -17.99 7.82 -16.57
CA ILE A 134 -18.58 6.49 -16.36
C ILE A 134 -19.81 6.39 -17.27
N ALA A 135 -19.79 5.45 -18.21
CA ALA A 135 -20.94 5.18 -19.06
C ALA A 135 -22.11 4.64 -18.21
N GLY A 136 -23.36 4.94 -18.55
CA GLY A 136 -24.51 4.35 -17.85
C GLY A 136 -24.87 5.00 -16.51
N ALA A 137 -26.14 4.81 -16.11
CA ALA A 137 -26.71 5.41 -14.91
C ALA A 137 -26.38 4.59 -13.65
N PRO A 138 -26.46 5.21 -12.45
CA PRO A 138 -26.49 4.48 -11.19
C PRO A 138 -27.65 3.46 -11.19
N ALA A 139 -27.34 2.17 -11.12
CA ALA A 139 -28.31 1.08 -11.17
C ALA A 139 -28.75 0.65 -9.76
N ARG A 140 -27.82 0.65 -8.80
CA ARG A 140 -28.09 0.28 -7.41
C ARG A 140 -27.34 1.21 -6.47
N ILE A 141 -28.04 1.73 -5.47
CA ILE A 141 -27.47 2.54 -4.40
C ILE A 141 -27.93 1.92 -3.08
N ALA A 142 -26.98 1.42 -2.28
CA ALA A 142 -27.30 0.77 -1.01
C ALA A 142 -26.16 0.91 -0.01
N GLU A 143 -26.48 0.96 1.28
CA GLU A 143 -25.48 0.79 2.32
C GLU A 143 -24.83 -0.59 2.20
N THR A 144 -23.52 -0.64 2.42
CA THR A 144 -22.73 -1.87 2.38
C THR A 144 -21.88 -1.98 3.65
N GLY A 145 -21.66 -3.23 4.07
CA GLY A 145 -20.74 -3.55 5.15
C GLY A 145 -19.28 -3.57 4.68
N ILE A 146 -18.43 -4.23 5.47
CA ILE A 146 -17.03 -4.43 5.08
C ILE A 146 -16.97 -5.42 3.92
N ASP A 147 -16.38 -5.00 2.80
CA ASP A 147 -16.09 -5.88 1.67
C ASP A 147 -14.59 -5.96 1.35
N GLN A 148 -14.24 -6.80 0.37
CA GLN A 148 -12.85 -7.05 -0.05
C GLN A 148 -12.14 -5.78 -0.51
N TRP A 149 -12.85 -4.79 -1.07
CA TRP A 149 -12.27 -3.62 -1.71
C TRP A 149 -12.18 -2.41 -0.77
N THR A 150 -12.97 -2.42 0.30
CA THR A 150 -13.09 -1.34 1.29
C THR A 150 -12.54 -1.71 2.66
N VAL A 151 -12.08 -2.94 2.89
CA VAL A 151 -11.60 -3.43 4.21
C VAL A 151 -10.57 -2.52 4.90
N GLN A 152 -9.73 -1.80 4.14
CA GLN A 152 -8.79 -0.81 4.69
C GLN A 152 -9.47 0.45 5.23
N THR A 153 -10.42 0.97 4.46
CA THR A 153 -10.94 2.33 4.60
C THR A 153 -12.32 2.35 5.26
N PHE A 154 -12.99 1.20 5.37
CA PHE A 154 -14.34 1.07 5.88
C PHE A 154 -14.53 1.73 7.25
N ARG A 155 -13.67 1.40 8.22
CA ARG A 155 -13.82 1.88 9.61
C ARG A 155 -13.82 3.40 9.71
N ALA A 156 -13.00 4.06 8.87
CA ALA A 156 -12.89 5.51 8.85
C ALA A 156 -14.10 6.16 8.17
N ASN A 157 -14.70 5.51 7.18
CA ASN A 157 -15.70 6.12 6.29
C ASN A 157 -17.14 5.63 6.51
N ARG A 158 -17.36 4.77 7.51
CA ARG A 158 -18.69 4.17 7.78
C ARG A 158 -19.76 5.20 8.18
N PRO A 159 -21.04 4.98 7.83
CA PRO A 159 -21.52 3.92 6.93
C PRO A 159 -21.04 4.14 5.49
N LEU A 160 -20.87 3.09 4.70
CA LEU A 160 -20.48 3.21 3.29
C LEU A 160 -21.68 2.94 2.40
N ILE A 161 -21.94 3.85 1.46
CA ILE A 161 -22.96 3.67 0.44
C ILE A 161 -22.27 3.22 -0.85
N ARG A 162 -22.60 2.01 -1.31
CA ARG A 162 -22.11 1.48 -2.58
C ARG A 162 -23.08 1.85 -3.70
N VAL A 163 -22.51 2.34 -4.78
CA VAL A 163 -23.17 2.66 -6.03
C VAL A 163 -22.63 1.74 -7.12
N ASP A 164 -23.49 0.92 -7.72
CA ASP A 164 -23.17 0.12 -8.89
C ASP A 164 -23.74 0.78 -10.15
N TYR A 165 -22.91 0.97 -11.18
CA TYR A 165 -23.29 1.58 -12.45
C TYR A 165 -23.64 0.51 -13.49
N ALA A 166 -24.61 0.83 -14.37
CA ALA A 166 -24.98 -0.01 -15.50
C ALA A 166 -24.06 0.24 -16.71
N ASP A 167 -22.77 -0.03 -16.54
CA ASP A 167 -21.73 0.26 -17.54
C ASP A 167 -20.98 -1.00 -18.00
N PRO A 168 -20.35 -0.99 -19.19
CA PRO A 168 -19.58 -2.13 -19.66
C PRO A 168 -18.37 -2.49 -18.77
N ALA A 169 -17.80 -1.54 -18.01
CA ALA A 169 -16.72 -1.86 -17.09
C ALA A 169 -17.21 -2.49 -15.77
N GLY A 170 -18.50 -2.41 -15.46
CA GLY A 170 -19.09 -2.83 -14.19
C GLY A 170 -18.49 -2.08 -13.00
N THR A 171 -18.47 -0.77 -13.12
CA THR A 171 -17.95 0.21 -12.19
C THR A 171 -18.79 0.24 -10.91
N SER A 172 -18.10 0.21 -9.77
CA SER A 172 -18.68 0.36 -8.44
C SER A 172 -17.92 1.46 -7.70
N VAL A 173 -18.67 2.42 -7.14
CA VAL A 173 -18.15 3.54 -6.36
C VAL A 173 -18.66 3.45 -4.93
N TYR A 174 -17.86 3.89 -3.97
CA TYR A 174 -18.21 3.90 -2.56
C TYR A 174 -18.18 5.32 -2.02
N ILE A 175 -19.31 5.76 -1.49
CA ILE A 175 -19.52 7.08 -0.89
C ILE A 175 -19.51 6.92 0.64
N ALA A 176 -18.69 7.72 1.33
CA ALA A 176 -18.73 7.82 2.78
C ALA A 176 -20.04 8.47 3.21
N GLY A 177 -20.86 7.79 3.99
CA GLY A 177 -22.22 8.23 4.31
C GLY A 177 -22.29 9.55 5.08
N ARG A 178 -21.28 9.82 5.92
CA ARG A 178 -21.22 11.05 6.74
C ARG A 178 -20.69 12.26 6.00
N SER A 179 -19.69 12.07 5.13
CA SER A 179 -19.07 13.19 4.41
C SER A 179 -19.63 13.34 3.00
N GLY A 180 -20.17 12.30 2.38
CA GLY A 180 -20.52 12.28 0.96
C GLY A 180 -19.31 12.21 0.04
N GLU A 181 -18.11 11.98 0.59
CA GLU A 181 -16.92 11.81 -0.24
C GLU A 181 -16.91 10.45 -0.90
N ILE A 182 -16.49 10.43 -2.16
CA ILE A 182 -16.17 9.19 -2.85
C ILE A 182 -14.78 8.76 -2.42
N VAL A 183 -14.70 7.56 -1.85
CA VAL A 183 -13.49 7.05 -1.17
C VAL A 183 -12.90 5.81 -1.83
N GLN A 184 -13.65 5.18 -2.74
CA GLN A 184 -13.19 4.01 -3.48
C GLN A 184 -13.94 3.89 -4.81
N GLN A 185 -13.23 3.40 -5.83
CA GLN A 185 -13.79 3.05 -7.14
C GLN A 185 -13.15 1.74 -7.60
N THR A 186 -13.95 0.85 -8.19
CA THR A 186 -13.48 -0.42 -8.75
C THR A 186 -14.24 -0.79 -10.02
N THR A 187 -13.60 -1.51 -10.94
CA THR A 187 -14.21 -2.11 -12.14
C THR A 187 -14.18 -3.64 -12.06
N ARG A 188 -14.93 -4.33 -12.92
CA ARG A 188 -14.88 -5.81 -13.01
C ARG A 188 -13.47 -6.32 -13.31
N PHE A 189 -12.75 -5.64 -14.19
CA PHE A 189 -11.38 -5.98 -14.56
C PHE A 189 -10.44 -5.91 -13.35
N GLU A 190 -10.45 -4.79 -12.62
CA GLU A 190 -9.57 -4.63 -11.45
C GLU A 190 -9.95 -5.59 -10.33
N ARG A 191 -11.25 -5.87 -10.13
CA ARG A 191 -11.70 -6.85 -9.11
C ARG A 191 -11.25 -8.27 -9.46
N PHE A 192 -11.37 -8.69 -10.72
CA PHE A 192 -10.93 -10.00 -11.17
C PHE A 192 -9.42 -10.19 -10.99
N TRP A 193 -8.62 -9.27 -11.52
CA TRP A 193 -7.16 -9.33 -11.40
C TRP A 193 -6.69 -9.06 -9.98
N GLY A 194 -7.41 -8.27 -9.19
CA GLY A 194 -7.13 -8.07 -7.77
C GLY A 194 -7.14 -9.38 -6.98
N TRP A 195 -8.09 -10.29 -7.27
CA TRP A 195 -8.15 -11.63 -6.66
C TRP A 195 -6.99 -12.55 -7.05
N LEU A 196 -6.35 -12.31 -8.20
CA LEU A 196 -5.20 -13.09 -8.69
C LEU A 196 -3.86 -12.41 -8.37
N GLY A 197 -3.85 -11.11 -8.12
CA GLY A 197 -2.69 -10.27 -7.87
C GLY A 197 -2.60 -9.82 -6.42
N ALA A 198 -3.05 -8.59 -6.14
CA ALA A 198 -2.86 -7.95 -4.84
C ALA A 198 -3.39 -8.77 -3.64
N VAL A 199 -4.55 -9.43 -3.79
CA VAL A 199 -5.13 -10.21 -2.67
C VAL A 199 -4.23 -11.36 -2.21
N PRO A 200 -3.80 -12.29 -3.08
CA PRO A 200 -2.87 -13.34 -2.68
C PRO A 200 -1.47 -12.80 -2.36
N HIS A 201 -0.98 -11.77 -3.05
CA HIS A 201 0.37 -11.24 -2.81
C HIS A 201 0.52 -10.58 -1.43
N TRP A 202 -0.50 -9.89 -0.95
CA TRP A 202 -0.50 -9.23 0.37
C TRP A 202 -1.17 -10.06 1.48
N LEU A 203 -1.57 -11.30 1.19
CA LEU A 203 -2.37 -12.14 2.07
C LEU A 203 -3.59 -11.38 2.60
N TYR A 204 -4.39 -10.87 1.66
CA TYR A 204 -5.38 -9.82 1.88
C TYR A 204 -6.87 -10.24 1.94
N PRO A 205 -7.26 -11.50 2.22
CA PRO A 205 -8.67 -11.82 2.28
C PRO A 205 -9.35 -11.04 3.41
N THR A 206 -10.57 -10.58 3.17
CA THR A 206 -11.35 -9.75 4.11
C THR A 206 -11.37 -10.33 5.53
N LEU A 207 -11.55 -11.65 5.66
CA LEU A 207 -11.58 -12.38 6.94
C LEU A 207 -10.35 -12.11 7.81
N LEU A 208 -9.16 -12.03 7.20
CA LEU A 208 -7.92 -11.73 7.89
C LEU A 208 -7.73 -10.22 8.07
N ARG A 209 -7.97 -9.44 6.99
CA ARG A 209 -7.61 -8.03 6.95
C ARG A 209 -8.50 -7.12 7.82
N GLN A 210 -9.71 -7.56 8.15
CA GLN A 210 -10.58 -6.89 9.13
C GLN A 210 -9.89 -6.70 10.50
N ASN A 211 -8.95 -7.59 10.84
CA ASN A 211 -8.06 -7.44 11.98
C ASN A 211 -6.64 -7.09 11.48
N GLY A 212 -6.32 -5.80 11.40
CA GLY A 212 -5.04 -5.31 10.89
C GLY A 212 -3.81 -5.83 11.67
N ALA A 213 -3.93 -6.01 12.99
CA ALA A 213 -2.84 -6.52 13.81
C ALA A 213 -2.57 -8.01 13.53
N ALA A 214 -3.61 -8.83 13.46
CA ALA A 214 -3.49 -10.24 13.10
C ALA A 214 -2.95 -10.42 11.67
N TRP A 215 -3.47 -9.66 10.71
CA TRP A 215 -2.96 -9.62 9.34
C TRP A 215 -1.46 -9.31 9.29
N SER A 216 -1.02 -8.24 9.98
CA SER A 216 0.38 -7.85 10.02
C SER A 216 1.27 -8.97 10.56
N GLN A 217 0.88 -9.62 11.65
CA GLN A 217 1.63 -10.75 12.22
C GLN A 217 1.70 -11.94 11.26
N VAL A 218 0.59 -12.30 10.59
CA VAL A 218 0.59 -13.39 9.60
C VAL A 218 1.57 -13.09 8.47
N VAL A 219 1.55 -11.89 7.89
CA VAL A 219 2.48 -11.52 6.80
C VAL A 219 3.93 -11.54 7.29
N ILE A 220 4.22 -10.99 8.46
CA ILE A 220 5.59 -10.97 9.03
C ILE A 220 6.10 -12.40 9.27
N TRP A 221 5.35 -13.25 9.97
CA TRP A 221 5.80 -14.60 10.30
C TRP A 221 5.91 -15.50 9.07
N THR A 222 4.96 -15.43 8.14
CA THR A 222 5.05 -16.17 6.88
C THR A 222 6.27 -15.74 6.05
N SER A 223 6.58 -14.44 6.02
CA SER A 223 7.76 -13.92 5.31
C SER A 223 9.07 -14.30 5.99
N LEU A 224 9.14 -14.27 7.33
CA LEU A 224 10.30 -14.76 8.10
C LEU A 224 10.57 -16.24 7.85
N VAL A 225 9.53 -17.07 7.89
CA VAL A 225 9.64 -18.50 7.58
C VAL A 225 10.03 -18.71 6.11
N GLY A 226 9.54 -17.88 5.19
CA GLY A 226 9.96 -17.87 3.78
C GLY A 226 11.44 -17.54 3.61
N CYS A 227 11.93 -16.48 4.28
CA CYS A 227 13.36 -16.14 4.32
C CYS A 227 14.19 -17.31 4.83
N PHE A 228 13.77 -17.91 5.94
CA PHE A 228 14.46 -19.06 6.54
C PHE A 228 14.46 -20.28 5.61
N LEU A 229 13.33 -20.58 4.96
CA LEU A 229 13.21 -21.67 3.98
C LEU A 229 14.19 -21.47 2.81
N THR A 230 14.25 -20.25 2.26
CA THR A 230 15.13 -19.95 1.13
C THR A 230 16.60 -19.95 1.55
N ALA A 231 16.95 -19.33 2.68
CA ALA A 231 18.33 -19.32 3.19
C ALA A 231 18.85 -20.75 3.48
N THR A 232 18.03 -21.58 4.14
CA THR A 232 18.37 -22.99 4.36
C THR A 232 18.43 -23.78 3.05
N GLY A 233 17.59 -23.46 2.06
CA GLY A 233 17.63 -24.06 0.73
C GLY A 233 18.93 -23.78 -0.02
N ILE A 234 19.37 -22.51 -0.03
CA ILE A 234 20.67 -22.10 -0.61
C ILE A 234 21.80 -22.85 0.09
N TRP A 235 21.81 -22.84 1.43
CA TRP A 235 22.84 -23.53 2.22
C TRP A 235 22.90 -25.03 1.94
N VAL A 236 21.75 -25.71 1.92
CA VAL A 236 21.66 -27.14 1.58
C VAL A 236 22.10 -27.40 0.13
N GLY A 237 21.81 -26.48 -0.79
CA GLY A 237 22.27 -26.56 -2.17
C GLY A 237 23.80 -26.53 -2.24
N ILE A 238 24.43 -25.51 -1.64
CA ILE A 238 25.89 -25.35 -1.62
C ILE A 238 26.54 -26.57 -0.97
N ALA A 239 26.03 -27.01 0.19
CA ALA A 239 26.54 -28.17 0.93
C ALA A 239 26.42 -29.50 0.17
N ARG A 240 25.62 -29.56 -0.90
CA ARG A 240 25.42 -30.76 -1.73
C ARG A 240 26.10 -30.69 -3.08
N LEU A 241 26.78 -29.61 -3.40
CA LEU A 241 27.68 -29.57 -4.56
C LEU A 241 28.73 -30.67 -4.40
N ARG A 242 28.94 -31.44 -5.47
CA ARG A 242 29.97 -32.47 -5.51
C ARG A 242 31.07 -32.05 -6.46
N ARG A 243 32.32 -32.21 -6.03
CA ARG A 243 33.47 -32.09 -6.91
C ARG A 243 33.45 -33.24 -7.92
N ARG A 244 33.49 -32.90 -9.20
CA ARG A 244 33.60 -33.84 -10.32
C ARG A 244 35.07 -34.21 -10.53
N LYS A 245 35.31 -35.26 -11.32
CA LYS A 245 36.65 -35.76 -11.63
C LYS A 245 37.52 -34.73 -12.37
N ASP A 246 36.90 -33.82 -13.12
CA ASP A 246 37.53 -32.69 -13.83
C ASP A 246 37.84 -31.48 -12.92
N GLY A 247 37.56 -31.58 -11.61
CA GLY A 247 37.78 -30.51 -10.64
C GLY A 247 36.63 -29.51 -10.52
N SER A 248 35.65 -29.52 -11.42
CA SER A 248 34.46 -28.64 -11.36
C SER A 248 33.46 -29.07 -10.29
N PHE A 249 32.65 -28.15 -9.77
CA PHE A 249 31.55 -28.49 -8.86
C PHE A 249 30.25 -28.69 -9.64
N GLY A 250 29.52 -29.76 -9.32
CA GLY A 250 28.26 -30.08 -9.98
C GLY A 250 27.17 -30.57 -9.04
N SER A 251 25.92 -30.40 -9.48
CA SER A 251 24.74 -30.97 -8.82
C SER A 251 24.77 -32.51 -8.88
N PRO A 252 24.55 -33.22 -7.75
CA PRO A 252 24.51 -34.68 -7.71
C PRO A 252 23.16 -35.26 -8.16
N TYR A 253 22.18 -34.39 -8.42
CA TYR A 253 20.81 -34.77 -8.74
C TYR A 253 20.59 -34.94 -10.24
N LYS A 254 19.48 -35.61 -10.61
CA LYS A 254 19.04 -35.78 -11.99
C LYS A 254 17.56 -35.37 -12.14
N GLY A 255 17.14 -35.08 -13.37
CA GLY A 255 15.75 -34.70 -13.67
C GLY A 255 15.31 -33.42 -12.95
N LEU A 256 14.09 -33.38 -12.43
CA LEU A 256 13.56 -32.17 -11.78
C LEU A 256 14.35 -31.73 -10.53
N TRP A 257 14.94 -32.68 -9.80
CA TRP A 257 15.79 -32.38 -8.64
C TRP A 257 17.07 -31.65 -9.05
N TRP A 258 17.57 -31.91 -10.26
CA TRP A 258 18.70 -31.17 -10.83
C TRP A 258 18.30 -29.73 -11.12
N TRP A 259 17.17 -29.53 -11.81
CA TRP A 259 16.65 -28.19 -12.14
C TRP A 259 16.39 -27.35 -10.89
N HIS A 260 15.69 -27.89 -9.90
CA HIS A 260 15.46 -27.16 -8.64
C HIS A 260 16.77 -26.83 -7.91
N HIS A 261 17.75 -27.73 -7.93
CA HIS A 261 19.04 -27.49 -7.29
C HIS A 261 19.83 -26.38 -7.98
N VAL A 262 19.96 -26.42 -9.32
CA VAL A 262 20.72 -25.42 -10.09
C VAL A 262 20.01 -24.07 -10.07
N LEU A 263 18.70 -24.04 -10.36
CA LEU A 263 17.92 -22.80 -10.30
C LEU A 263 17.85 -22.25 -8.88
N GLY A 264 17.74 -23.11 -7.86
CA GLY A 264 17.73 -22.71 -6.46
C GLY A 264 19.06 -22.12 -5.98
N LEU A 265 20.20 -22.52 -6.55
CA LEU A 265 21.50 -21.91 -6.25
C LEU A 265 21.64 -20.52 -6.86
N VAL A 266 21.22 -20.35 -8.12
CA VAL A 266 21.34 -19.07 -8.84
C VAL A 266 20.24 -18.09 -8.40
N PHE A 267 18.98 -18.50 -8.52
CA PHE A 267 17.82 -17.66 -8.26
C PHE A 267 17.32 -17.74 -6.81
N GLY A 268 17.87 -18.60 -5.97
CA GLY A 268 17.57 -18.61 -4.54
C GLY A 268 18.03 -17.34 -3.84
N VAL A 269 19.18 -16.77 -4.24
CA VAL A 269 19.64 -15.46 -3.73
C VAL A 269 18.64 -14.38 -4.10
N LEU A 270 18.17 -14.35 -5.34
CA LEU A 270 17.13 -13.41 -5.77
C LEU A 270 15.81 -13.62 -5.03
N THR A 271 15.40 -14.88 -4.84
CA THR A 271 14.20 -15.23 -4.08
C THR A 271 14.32 -14.73 -2.64
N LEU A 272 15.50 -14.91 -2.01
CA LEU A 272 15.78 -14.43 -0.66
C LEU A 272 15.71 -12.90 -0.61
N SER A 273 16.33 -12.21 -1.56
CA SER A 273 16.26 -10.75 -1.66
C SER A 273 14.83 -10.27 -1.79
N TRP A 274 14.00 -10.93 -2.60
CA TRP A 274 12.60 -10.58 -2.80
C TRP A 274 11.70 -10.83 -1.59
N VAL A 275 11.83 -11.97 -0.91
CA VAL A 275 11.04 -12.25 0.30
C VAL A 275 11.50 -11.40 1.48
N ALA A 276 12.81 -11.13 1.61
CA ALA A 276 13.35 -10.27 2.65
C ALA A 276 12.96 -8.80 2.45
N SER A 277 13.06 -8.28 1.23
CA SER A 277 12.59 -6.93 0.91
C SER A 277 11.07 -6.81 0.99
N GLY A 278 10.32 -7.86 0.63
CA GLY A 278 8.89 -7.97 0.89
C GLY A 278 8.55 -7.89 2.37
N LEU A 279 9.30 -8.58 3.24
CA LEU A 279 9.17 -8.46 4.71
C LEU A 279 9.41 -7.03 5.19
N LEU A 280 10.43 -6.33 4.65
CA LEU A 280 10.72 -4.95 5.01
C LEU A 280 9.57 -3.99 4.66
N SER A 281 8.73 -4.31 3.68
CA SER A 281 7.53 -3.50 3.37
C SER A 281 6.51 -3.46 4.51
N MET A 282 6.51 -4.48 5.38
CA MET A 282 5.69 -4.52 6.59
C MET A 282 6.27 -3.67 7.73
N ASN A 283 7.48 -3.15 7.56
CA ASN A 283 8.26 -2.43 8.56
C ASN A 283 8.19 -3.08 9.96
N PRO A 284 8.67 -4.32 10.10
CA PRO A 284 8.46 -5.10 11.30
C PRO A 284 9.06 -4.37 12.51
N TRP A 285 8.22 -4.13 13.52
CA TRP A 285 8.56 -3.43 14.76
C TRP A 285 9.10 -2.00 14.57
N GLY A 286 8.81 -1.35 13.44
CA GLY A 286 9.20 0.03 13.18
C GLY A 286 10.67 0.21 12.79
N PHE A 287 11.36 -0.84 12.35
CA PHE A 287 12.79 -0.83 12.03
C PHE A 287 13.25 0.32 11.10
N LEU A 288 12.41 0.68 10.12
CA LEU A 288 12.64 1.75 9.14
C LEU A 288 11.58 2.86 9.25
N ASP A 289 11.01 3.08 10.43
CA ASP A 289 10.07 4.19 10.63
C ASP A 289 10.75 5.54 10.35
N SER A 290 10.11 6.32 9.49
CA SER A 290 10.49 7.70 9.19
C SER A 290 9.63 8.65 10.01
N ARG A 291 10.26 9.66 10.63
CA ARG A 291 9.57 10.69 11.43
C ARG A 291 9.54 12.05 10.75
N ALA A 292 10.32 12.24 9.69
CA ALA A 292 10.44 13.54 9.03
C ALA A 292 9.08 14.06 8.54
N GLY A 293 8.23 13.22 7.92
CA GLY A 293 6.97 13.69 7.31
C GLY A 293 6.10 14.57 8.22
N ALA A 294 5.79 14.10 9.44
CA ALA A 294 4.90 14.82 10.34
C ALA A 294 5.55 16.08 10.95
N ALA A 295 6.81 15.96 11.40
CA ALA A 295 7.54 17.08 12.01
C ALA A 295 7.78 18.20 10.99
N GLU A 296 8.20 17.83 9.78
CA GLU A 296 8.48 18.76 8.69
C GLU A 296 7.20 19.41 8.16
N HIS A 297 6.09 18.66 8.09
CA HIS A 297 4.81 19.23 7.71
C HIS A 297 4.36 20.29 8.72
N GLN A 298 4.43 19.98 10.02
CA GLN A 298 4.04 20.93 11.07
C GLN A 298 4.92 22.18 11.04
N GLN A 299 6.23 22.01 10.84
CA GLN A 299 7.18 23.12 10.78
C GLN A 299 6.99 24.00 9.54
N LEU A 300 6.81 23.41 8.36
CA LEU A 300 6.61 24.16 7.12
C LEU A 300 5.26 24.90 7.13
N ALA A 301 4.20 24.21 7.54
CA ALA A 301 2.85 24.78 7.50
C ALA A 301 2.66 25.87 8.56
N GLY A 302 3.13 25.61 9.79
CA GLY A 302 2.77 26.42 10.96
C GLY A 302 1.31 26.22 11.39
N PRO A 303 0.83 26.95 12.41
CA PRO A 303 -0.55 26.86 12.85
C PRO A 303 -1.50 27.43 11.80
N MET A 304 -2.62 26.74 11.58
CA MET A 304 -3.73 27.21 10.76
C MET A 304 -4.97 27.33 11.63
N ALA A 305 -5.49 28.54 11.80
CA ALA A 305 -6.68 28.80 12.58
C ALA A 305 -7.87 29.10 11.66
N TRP A 306 -9.08 28.75 12.12
CA TRP A 306 -10.31 28.98 11.36
C TRP A 306 -10.49 30.45 10.96
N GLY A 307 -10.23 31.40 11.86
CA GLY A 307 -10.39 32.84 11.57
C GLY A 307 -9.56 33.30 10.37
N THR A 308 -8.32 32.80 10.25
CA THR A 308 -7.41 33.11 9.14
C THR A 308 -7.89 32.47 7.83
N VAL A 309 -8.36 31.23 7.90
CA VAL A 309 -8.95 30.51 6.76
C VAL A 309 -10.22 31.23 6.28
N ARG A 310 -11.13 31.56 7.19
CA ARG A 310 -12.38 32.28 6.90
C ARG A 310 -12.10 33.61 6.21
N ALA A 311 -11.13 34.39 6.70
CA ALA A 311 -10.75 35.66 6.10
C ALA A 311 -10.19 35.49 4.67
N ALA A 312 -9.30 34.52 4.45
CA ALA A 312 -8.74 34.24 3.12
C ALA A 312 -9.83 33.75 2.15
N LEU A 313 -10.72 32.86 2.60
CA LEU A 313 -11.83 32.36 1.79
C LEU A 313 -12.87 33.43 1.50
N ALA A 314 -13.09 34.43 2.37
CA ALA A 314 -14.04 35.51 2.15
C ALA A 314 -13.58 36.50 1.06
N ARG A 315 -12.26 36.65 0.88
CA ARG A 315 -11.65 37.57 -0.11
C ARG A 315 -11.43 36.95 -1.49
N LEU A 316 -11.66 35.65 -1.63
CA LEU A 316 -11.43 34.93 -2.88
C LEU A 316 -12.57 35.17 -3.88
N ASP A 317 -12.59 36.27 -4.62
CA ASP A 317 -13.76 36.61 -5.45
C ASP A 317 -13.83 35.89 -6.79
N ARG A 318 -12.68 35.45 -7.30
CA ARG A 318 -12.56 34.74 -8.58
C ARG A 318 -11.64 33.53 -8.43
N VAL A 319 -12.01 32.46 -9.11
CA VAL A 319 -11.19 31.26 -9.31
C VAL A 319 -11.21 30.88 -10.79
N PRO A 320 -10.20 30.14 -11.29
CA PRO A 320 -10.23 29.59 -12.63
C PRO A 320 -11.53 28.82 -12.92
N ALA A 321 -12.04 28.92 -14.15
CA ALA A 321 -13.34 28.34 -14.52
C ALA A 321 -13.39 26.80 -14.42
N ASP A 322 -12.24 26.13 -14.49
CA ASP A 322 -12.09 24.67 -14.36
C ASP A 322 -11.93 24.20 -12.91
N THR A 323 -11.98 25.11 -11.94
CA THR A 323 -11.81 24.80 -10.51
C THR A 323 -12.88 23.83 -10.03
N ARG A 324 -12.46 22.75 -9.38
CA ARG A 324 -13.34 21.75 -8.75
C ARG A 324 -13.20 21.71 -7.23
N ARG A 325 -12.05 22.16 -6.71
CA ARG A 325 -11.75 22.23 -5.29
C ARG A 325 -10.94 23.49 -4.99
N VAL A 326 -11.22 24.14 -3.87
CA VAL A 326 -10.27 25.10 -3.27
C VAL A 326 -9.78 24.52 -1.95
N GLU A 327 -8.47 24.33 -1.79
CA GLU A 327 -7.85 23.82 -0.55
C GLU A 327 -7.10 24.96 0.15
N SER A 328 -7.22 25.07 1.47
CA SER A 328 -6.42 26.00 2.26
C SER A 328 -5.10 25.34 2.64
N VAL A 329 -3.98 25.91 2.19
CA VAL A 329 -2.63 25.46 2.51
C VAL A 329 -1.96 26.49 3.39
N ALA A 330 -1.49 26.07 4.57
CA ALA A 330 -0.68 26.92 5.43
C ALA A 330 0.79 26.79 5.09
N MET A 331 1.53 27.91 5.13
CA MET A 331 2.98 27.95 4.97
C MET A 331 3.54 29.12 5.79
N ALA A 332 4.47 28.84 6.70
CA ALA A 332 5.02 29.81 7.65
C ALA A 332 3.93 30.57 8.44
N GLY A 333 2.84 29.90 8.82
CA GLY A 333 1.73 30.49 9.58
C GLY A 333 0.80 31.40 8.75
N ARG A 334 1.03 31.55 7.44
CA ARG A 334 0.12 32.23 6.52
C ARG A 334 -0.72 31.21 5.77
N VAL A 335 -1.99 31.52 5.52
CA VAL A 335 -2.92 30.67 4.77
C VAL A 335 -3.00 31.14 3.32
N PHE A 336 -2.91 30.18 2.40
CA PHE A 336 -3.02 30.39 0.96
C PHE A 336 -4.13 29.50 0.40
N PRO A 337 -5.22 30.07 -0.15
CA PRO A 337 -6.19 29.31 -0.92
C PRO A 337 -5.57 28.80 -2.23
N ILE A 338 -5.76 27.51 -2.53
CA ILE A 338 -5.28 26.86 -3.74
C ILE A 338 -6.49 26.37 -4.52
N ALA A 339 -6.79 26.98 -5.67
CA ALA A 339 -7.78 26.47 -6.60
C ALA A 339 -7.18 25.32 -7.41
N ILE A 340 -7.88 24.18 -7.47
CA ILE A 340 -7.44 22.95 -8.14
C ILE A 340 -8.49 22.58 -9.19
N GLY A 341 -8.07 22.46 -10.44
CA GLY A 341 -8.91 22.05 -11.55
C GLY A 341 -8.91 20.53 -11.80
N GLY A 342 -9.87 20.06 -12.60
CA GLY A 342 -9.99 18.62 -12.92
C GLY A 342 -8.90 18.05 -13.81
N SER A 343 -8.17 18.91 -14.52
CA SER A 343 -7.00 18.57 -15.34
C SER A 343 -5.72 18.44 -14.50
N GLY A 344 -5.77 18.80 -13.22
CA GLY A 344 -4.58 18.92 -12.36
C GLY A 344 -3.94 20.31 -12.37
N SER A 345 -4.52 21.28 -13.08
CA SER A 345 -4.16 22.70 -12.95
C SER A 345 -4.31 23.15 -11.50
N SER A 346 -3.43 24.04 -11.03
CA SER A 346 -3.64 24.71 -9.76
C SER A 346 -3.20 26.16 -9.79
N MET A 347 -3.88 26.99 -8.99
CA MET A 347 -3.58 28.41 -8.83
C MET A 347 -3.60 28.78 -7.35
N ARG A 348 -2.52 29.43 -6.90
CA ARG A 348 -2.35 29.88 -5.52
C ARG A 348 -2.74 31.33 -5.36
N PHE A 349 -3.46 31.62 -4.28
CA PHE A 349 -3.89 32.96 -3.89
C PHE A 349 -3.30 33.35 -2.54
N ASP A 350 -3.10 34.66 -2.32
CA ASP A 350 -2.71 35.20 -1.02
C ASP A 350 -3.91 35.49 -0.11
N ASP A 351 -3.65 36.09 1.05
CA ASP A 351 -4.65 36.51 2.02
C ASP A 351 -5.51 37.69 1.54
N ARG A 352 -5.20 38.30 0.40
CA ARG A 352 -5.99 39.34 -0.26
C ARG A 352 -6.86 38.79 -1.40
N GLY A 353 -6.74 37.50 -1.72
CA GLY A 353 -7.47 36.87 -2.82
C GLY A 353 -6.83 37.10 -4.19
N GLU A 354 -5.60 37.61 -4.24
CA GLU A 354 -4.88 37.84 -5.49
C GLU A 354 -3.94 36.68 -5.84
N PRO A 355 -3.71 36.39 -7.13
CA PRO A 355 -2.76 35.36 -7.54
C PRO A 355 -1.36 35.60 -6.95
N ALA A 356 -0.84 34.60 -6.24
CA ALA A 356 0.43 34.67 -5.53
C ALA A 356 1.30 33.42 -5.79
N PRO A 357 1.95 33.35 -6.98
CA PRO A 357 2.86 32.25 -7.30
C PRO A 357 3.95 32.07 -6.26
N LEU A 358 4.27 30.82 -5.91
CA LEU A 358 5.29 30.51 -4.92
C LEU A 358 6.69 30.77 -5.48
N ARG A 359 7.43 31.68 -4.85
CA ARG A 359 8.83 31.98 -5.18
C ARG A 359 9.81 31.29 -4.24
N ARG A 360 11.05 31.12 -4.68
CA ARG A 360 12.12 30.44 -3.93
C ARG A 360 12.36 31.08 -2.57
N GLU A 361 12.32 32.41 -2.50
CA GLU A 361 12.60 33.18 -1.28
C GLU A 361 11.55 32.90 -0.21
N ALA A 362 10.29 32.72 -0.61
CA ALA A 362 9.21 32.37 0.30
C ALA A 362 9.37 30.96 0.87
N VAL A 363 9.84 30.00 0.06
CA VAL A 363 10.15 28.64 0.51
C VAL A 363 11.33 28.64 1.47
N ALA A 364 12.42 29.32 1.10
CA ALA A 364 13.60 29.48 1.96
C ALA A 364 13.20 30.10 3.30
N ALA A 365 12.39 31.18 3.27
CA ALA A 365 11.91 31.87 4.45
C ALA A 365 11.07 30.97 5.36
N ALA A 366 10.20 30.13 4.79
CA ALA A 366 9.35 29.19 5.54
C ALA A 366 10.15 28.07 6.22
N LEU A 367 11.31 27.71 5.64
CA LEU A 367 12.17 26.65 6.18
C LEU A 367 13.20 27.13 7.21
N ARG A 368 13.34 28.46 7.42
CA ARG A 368 14.33 29.06 8.34
C ARG A 368 14.20 28.63 9.79
N ALA A 369 12.99 28.29 10.23
CA ALA A 369 12.73 27.87 11.61
C ALA A 369 13.26 26.45 11.93
N GLY A 370 13.72 25.71 10.92
CA GLY A 370 14.28 24.37 11.08
C GLY A 370 15.78 24.29 10.93
N PRO A 371 16.33 23.06 10.87
CA PRO A 371 17.75 22.87 10.59
C PRO A 371 18.17 23.62 9.31
N PRO A 372 19.38 24.20 9.27
CA PRO A 372 19.86 24.95 8.11
C PRO A 372 19.72 24.16 6.81
N LEU A 373 19.55 24.86 5.69
CA LEU A 373 19.49 24.24 4.38
C LEU A 373 20.89 24.05 3.81
N ALA A 374 21.20 22.84 3.39
CA ALA A 374 22.37 22.53 2.55
C ALA A 374 22.12 22.92 1.09
N SER A 375 20.91 22.67 0.58
CA SER A 375 20.51 23.14 -0.76
C SER A 375 19.00 23.40 -0.86
N LEU A 376 18.61 24.22 -1.84
CA LEU A 376 17.22 24.49 -2.21
C LEU A 376 17.14 24.70 -3.73
N ASP A 377 16.65 23.67 -4.42
CA ASP A 377 16.67 23.54 -5.86
C ASP A 377 15.24 23.33 -6.41
N LEU A 378 14.92 23.89 -7.57
CA LEU A 378 13.67 23.58 -8.27
C LEU A 378 13.88 22.33 -9.13
N LEU A 379 13.14 21.27 -8.84
CA LEU A 379 13.09 20.07 -9.67
C LEU A 379 11.94 20.15 -10.66
N THR A 380 12.27 20.04 -11.94
CA THR A 380 11.30 19.92 -13.05
C THR A 380 11.21 18.49 -13.58
N ALA A 381 12.03 17.58 -13.05
CA ALA A 381 12.06 16.17 -13.39
C ALA A 381 12.17 15.33 -12.10
N GLU A 382 11.79 14.05 -12.22
CA GLU A 382 11.87 13.09 -11.13
C GLU A 382 13.32 12.83 -10.68
N ASP A 383 13.48 12.43 -9.42
CA ASP A 383 14.78 12.00 -8.87
C ASP A 383 14.71 10.59 -8.26
N SER A 384 15.74 10.22 -7.48
CA SER A 384 15.80 8.89 -6.86
C SER A 384 14.77 8.66 -5.74
N TYR A 385 14.23 9.72 -5.15
CA TYR A 385 13.36 9.68 -3.95
C TYR A 385 11.99 10.35 -4.17
N TYR A 386 11.83 11.14 -5.24
CA TYR A 386 10.58 11.74 -5.68
C TYR A 386 10.34 11.43 -7.16
N TYR A 387 9.53 10.40 -7.41
CA TYR A 387 9.29 9.85 -8.74
C TYR A 387 7.92 9.14 -8.78
N GLY A 388 7.33 9.07 -9.97
CA GLY A 388 6.09 8.34 -10.24
C GLY A 388 6.32 6.85 -10.41
N HIS A 389 5.33 6.03 -10.03
CA HIS A 389 5.36 4.59 -10.28
C HIS A 389 4.15 4.12 -11.08
N LYS A 390 2.97 4.10 -10.44
CA LYS A 390 1.67 3.82 -11.10
C LYS A 390 0.81 5.06 -11.27
N ALA A 391 1.21 6.16 -10.63
CA ALA A 391 0.62 7.48 -10.77
C ALA A 391 1.75 8.49 -10.94
N PRO A 392 1.56 9.53 -11.76
CA PRO A 392 2.54 10.60 -11.90
C PRO A 392 2.69 11.36 -10.57
N VAL A 393 3.89 11.87 -10.33
CA VAL A 393 4.14 12.83 -9.26
C VAL A 393 3.88 14.26 -9.78
N ALA A 394 3.53 15.16 -8.86
CA ALA A 394 3.38 16.57 -9.20
C ALA A 394 4.76 17.19 -9.47
N LEU A 395 4.91 17.91 -10.56
CA LEU A 395 6.12 18.68 -10.90
C LEU A 395 5.68 20.04 -11.47
N PRO A 396 6.46 21.11 -11.28
CA PRO A 396 7.74 21.15 -10.56
C PRO A 396 7.59 21.14 -9.03
N VAL A 397 8.66 20.77 -8.33
CA VAL A 397 8.73 20.78 -6.85
C VAL A 397 10.02 21.45 -6.37
N TRP A 398 9.97 22.13 -5.24
CA TRP A 398 11.16 22.55 -4.52
C TRP A 398 11.73 21.38 -3.74
N ARG A 399 12.98 21.01 -4.04
CA ARG A 399 13.77 20.08 -3.23
C ARG A 399 14.63 20.87 -2.28
N ALA A 400 14.30 20.83 -1.00
CA ALA A 400 15.14 21.35 0.07
C ALA A 400 15.90 20.18 0.72
N VAL A 401 17.22 20.31 0.88
CA VAL A 401 18.04 19.35 1.63
C VAL A 401 18.51 20.03 2.91
N ARG A 402 18.20 19.45 4.06
CA ARG A 402 18.67 19.94 5.36
C ARG A 402 20.13 19.57 5.58
N ALA A 403 20.85 20.45 6.27
CA ALA A 403 22.19 20.23 6.79
C ALA A 403 22.13 19.56 8.19
N ASP A 404 21.26 18.56 8.33
CA ASP A 404 21.16 17.72 9.52
C ASP A 404 21.94 16.42 9.33
N ARG A 405 22.08 15.62 10.40
CA ARG A 405 22.81 14.33 10.37
C ARG A 405 22.26 13.38 9.30
N GLU A 406 20.97 13.46 9.04
CA GLU A 406 20.29 12.57 8.10
C GLU A 406 20.20 13.14 6.68
N ALA A 407 20.67 14.35 6.40
CA ALA A 407 20.48 15.03 5.11
C ALA A 407 19.02 14.94 4.63
N THR A 408 18.08 15.31 5.50
CA THR A 408 16.64 15.16 5.28
C THR A 408 16.20 15.95 4.05
N ARG A 409 15.49 15.28 3.14
CA ARG A 409 15.04 15.86 1.87
C ARG A 409 13.56 16.17 1.93
N LEU A 410 13.19 17.40 1.62
CA LEU A 410 11.81 17.87 1.56
C LEU A 410 11.45 18.14 0.11
N TYR A 411 10.32 17.61 -0.33
CA TYR A 411 9.73 17.86 -1.64
C TYR A 411 8.46 18.64 -1.43
N ILE A 412 8.52 19.92 -1.80
CA ILE A 412 7.46 20.90 -1.58
C ILE A 412 6.88 21.26 -2.94
N ASP A 413 5.56 21.19 -3.08
CA ASP A 413 4.88 21.53 -4.33
C ASP A 413 5.19 22.98 -4.73
N ALA A 414 5.65 23.19 -5.97
CA ALA A 414 6.08 24.51 -6.40
C ALA A 414 4.91 25.48 -6.68
N GLN A 415 3.68 24.99 -6.72
CA GLN A 415 2.49 25.84 -6.89
C GLN A 415 1.84 26.16 -5.54
N SER A 416 1.50 25.14 -4.76
CA SER A 416 0.76 25.28 -3.50
C SER A 416 1.62 25.56 -2.28
N GLY A 417 2.89 25.16 -2.27
CA GLY A 417 3.76 25.21 -1.08
C GLY A 417 3.50 24.09 -0.07
N LYS A 418 2.65 23.11 -0.42
CA LYS A 418 2.38 21.94 0.42
C LYS A 418 3.58 21.01 0.45
N LEU A 419 3.93 20.50 1.63
CA LEU A 419 4.90 19.41 1.74
C LEU A 419 4.29 18.13 1.13
N LEU A 420 4.86 17.66 0.03
CA LEU A 420 4.41 16.45 -0.65
C LEU A 420 5.10 15.20 -0.12
N ARG A 421 6.40 15.31 0.22
CA ARG A 421 7.18 14.20 0.76
C ARG A 421 8.34 14.72 1.60
N ALA A 422 8.65 14.02 2.69
CA ALA A 422 9.90 14.16 3.42
C ALA A 422 10.62 12.82 3.46
N VAL A 423 11.95 12.83 3.27
CA VAL A 423 12.78 11.63 3.14
C VAL A 423 14.03 11.79 4.01
N ASP A 424 13.97 11.17 5.19
CA ASP A 424 15.07 11.07 6.15
C ASP A 424 15.96 9.84 5.87
N GLY A 425 16.90 9.53 6.77
CA GLY A 425 17.83 8.42 6.60
C GLY A 425 17.13 7.07 6.48
N ASN A 426 16.13 6.82 7.33
CA ASN A 426 15.35 5.59 7.32
C ASN A 426 14.49 5.47 6.05
N ALA A 427 13.85 6.56 5.61
CA ALA A 427 13.10 6.57 4.35
C ALA A 427 13.99 6.29 3.13
N ARG A 428 15.26 6.76 3.14
CA ARG A 428 16.23 6.39 2.09
C ARG A 428 16.64 4.93 2.17
N ALA A 429 16.86 4.38 3.36
CA ALA A 429 17.15 2.96 3.53
C ALA A 429 15.98 2.10 3.03
N PHE A 430 14.74 2.47 3.38
CA PHE A 430 13.53 1.83 2.87
C PHE A 430 13.47 1.86 1.34
N ARG A 431 13.74 3.02 0.72
CA ARG A 431 13.76 3.16 -0.75
C ARG A 431 14.68 2.15 -1.45
N TRP A 432 15.83 1.84 -0.87
CA TRP A 432 16.78 0.93 -1.50
C TRP A 432 16.56 -0.53 -1.11
N LEU A 433 16.36 -0.80 0.19
CA LEU A 433 16.18 -2.15 0.70
C LEU A 433 14.80 -2.75 0.35
N GLN A 434 13.78 -1.91 0.21
CA GLN A 434 12.44 -2.33 -0.17
C GLN A 434 12.18 -2.05 -1.65
N ASP A 435 12.04 -0.79 -2.09
CA ASP A 435 11.62 -0.53 -3.48
C ASP A 435 12.69 -1.00 -4.48
N GLY A 436 13.97 -0.73 -4.20
CA GLY A 436 15.09 -1.12 -5.04
C GLY A 436 15.22 -2.63 -5.21
N LEU A 437 15.14 -3.41 -4.13
CA LEU A 437 15.27 -4.88 -4.19
C LEU A 437 13.98 -5.58 -4.60
N HIS A 438 12.84 -5.21 -4.01
CA HIS A 438 11.58 -5.93 -4.19
C HIS A 438 10.95 -5.67 -5.56
N ARG A 439 10.99 -4.41 -6.02
CA ARG A 439 10.43 -4.01 -7.33
C ARG A 439 11.47 -3.95 -8.43
N LEU A 440 12.75 -4.18 -8.12
CA LEU A 440 13.87 -3.90 -9.03
C LEU A 440 13.82 -2.46 -9.56
N ASP A 441 13.38 -1.54 -8.69
CA ASP A 441 13.19 -0.13 -9.00
C ASP A 441 14.51 0.62 -8.81
N LEU A 442 15.42 0.44 -9.78
CA LEU A 442 16.76 1.03 -9.81
C LEU A 442 16.82 2.16 -10.86
N PRO A 443 17.49 3.29 -10.59
CA PRO A 443 17.73 4.33 -11.59
C PRO A 443 18.28 3.74 -12.90
N GLY A 444 17.73 4.14 -14.04
CA GLY A 444 18.11 3.63 -15.37
C GLY A 444 17.41 2.34 -15.79
N LEU A 445 16.87 1.54 -14.86
CA LEU A 445 16.13 0.31 -15.18
C LEU A 445 14.60 0.49 -15.21
N ARG A 446 14.08 1.63 -14.74
CA ARG A 446 12.62 1.85 -14.52
C ARG A 446 11.79 2.00 -15.79
N SER A 447 12.41 2.35 -16.91
CA SER A 447 11.69 2.62 -18.15
C SER A 447 11.15 1.32 -18.76
N ARG A 448 9.92 1.38 -19.25
CA ARG A 448 9.34 0.28 -20.04
C ARG A 448 9.71 0.47 -21.51
N PRO A 449 10.02 -0.62 -22.25
CA PRO A 449 9.88 -2.03 -21.85
C PRO A 449 11.14 -2.63 -21.18
N VAL A 450 12.23 -1.88 -20.99
CA VAL A 450 13.50 -2.42 -20.44
C VAL A 450 13.29 -3.11 -19.10
N TRP A 451 12.51 -2.48 -18.21
CA TRP A 451 12.14 -3.07 -16.94
C TRP A 451 11.41 -4.42 -17.11
N ASP A 452 10.45 -4.51 -18.03
CA ASP A 452 9.68 -5.73 -18.28
C ASP A 452 10.58 -6.87 -18.78
N LEU A 453 11.51 -6.57 -19.68
CA LEU A 453 12.48 -7.53 -20.23
C LEU A 453 13.41 -8.11 -19.16
N VAL A 454 13.63 -7.39 -18.05
CA VAL A 454 14.44 -7.87 -16.93
C VAL A 454 13.58 -8.56 -15.88
N VAL A 455 12.49 -7.95 -15.45
CA VAL A 455 11.69 -8.46 -14.33
C VAL A 455 10.90 -9.71 -14.69
N LEU A 456 10.34 -9.82 -15.91
CA LEU A 456 9.54 -10.99 -16.27
C LEU A 456 10.35 -12.30 -16.30
N PRO A 457 11.55 -12.38 -16.92
CA PRO A 457 12.36 -13.59 -16.85
C PRO A 457 12.82 -13.93 -15.43
N LEU A 458 13.22 -12.92 -14.66
CA LEU A 458 13.63 -13.11 -13.26
C LEU A 458 12.47 -13.65 -12.41
N LEU A 459 11.27 -13.11 -12.59
CA LEU A 459 10.06 -13.55 -11.90
C LEU A 459 9.67 -14.97 -12.31
N ALA A 460 9.79 -15.31 -13.60
CA ALA A 460 9.57 -16.67 -14.09
C ALA A 460 10.55 -17.66 -13.44
N MET A 461 11.84 -17.32 -13.35
CA MET A 461 12.85 -18.19 -12.74
C MET A 461 12.62 -18.40 -11.24
N VAL A 462 12.31 -17.33 -10.50
CA VAL A 462 11.96 -17.45 -9.07
C VAL A 462 10.67 -18.26 -8.89
N THR A 463 9.67 -18.06 -9.74
CA THR A 463 8.44 -18.84 -9.74
C THR A 463 8.73 -20.33 -9.96
N LEU A 464 9.62 -20.68 -10.90
CA LEU A 464 10.03 -22.06 -11.16
C LEU A 464 10.74 -22.68 -9.94
N VAL A 465 11.61 -21.95 -9.25
CA VAL A 465 12.26 -22.42 -8.01
C VAL A 465 11.19 -22.75 -6.95
N CYS A 466 10.26 -21.82 -6.70
CA CYS A 466 9.18 -22.02 -5.74
C CYS A 466 8.27 -23.19 -6.15
N ALA A 467 7.77 -23.21 -7.39
CA ALA A 467 6.84 -24.21 -7.89
C ALA A 467 7.43 -25.63 -7.88
N THR A 468 8.68 -25.79 -8.29
CA THR A 468 9.38 -27.08 -8.24
C THR A 468 9.59 -27.55 -6.81
N GLY A 469 9.96 -26.64 -5.89
CA GLY A 469 10.05 -26.92 -4.46
C GLY A 469 8.73 -27.41 -3.86
N THR A 470 7.65 -26.67 -4.14
CA THR A 470 6.28 -27.02 -3.73
C THR A 470 5.87 -28.39 -4.23
N TRP A 471 6.04 -28.64 -5.54
CA TRP A 471 5.65 -29.91 -6.15
C TRP A 471 6.40 -31.10 -5.52
N MET A 472 7.70 -30.96 -5.28
CA MET A 472 8.50 -32.00 -4.63
C MET A 472 8.06 -32.22 -3.18
N GLY A 473 7.77 -31.15 -2.44
CA GLY A 473 7.21 -31.21 -1.08
C GLY A 473 5.89 -31.97 -1.03
N VAL A 474 4.93 -31.59 -1.88
CA VAL A 474 3.61 -32.22 -1.97
C VAL A 474 3.70 -33.69 -2.35
N ARG A 475 4.53 -34.05 -3.34
CA ARG A 475 4.73 -35.46 -3.73
C ARG A 475 5.27 -36.30 -2.57
N LYS A 476 6.20 -35.75 -1.79
CA LYS A 476 6.75 -36.45 -0.62
C LYS A 476 5.72 -36.62 0.48
N ALA A 477 4.97 -35.57 0.82
CA ALA A 477 3.90 -35.62 1.81
C ALA A 477 2.83 -36.65 1.43
N LYS A 478 2.41 -36.68 0.15
CA LYS A 478 1.48 -37.70 -0.37
C LYS A 478 2.04 -39.12 -0.23
N ARG A 479 3.34 -39.32 -0.42
CA ARG A 479 3.99 -40.64 -0.25
C ARG A 479 4.03 -41.05 1.22
N ASP A 480 4.40 -40.15 2.11
CA ASP A 480 4.51 -40.41 3.55
C ASP A 480 3.14 -40.69 4.17
N LEU A 481 2.11 -39.93 3.78
CA LEU A 481 0.73 -40.19 4.18
C LEU A 481 0.26 -41.58 3.73
N ARG A 482 0.55 -41.99 2.49
CA ARG A 482 0.24 -43.34 2.01
C ARG A 482 0.95 -44.43 2.83
N HIS A 483 2.22 -44.23 3.19
CA HIS A 483 2.94 -45.19 4.05
C HIS A 483 2.35 -45.26 5.45
N MET A 484 1.98 -44.13 6.05
CA MET A 484 1.34 -44.09 7.37
C MET A 484 -0.03 -44.78 7.36
N LEU A 485 -0.86 -44.51 6.34
CA LEU A 485 -2.18 -45.14 6.19
C LEU A 485 -2.04 -46.66 5.98
N ARG A 486 -1.05 -47.12 5.20
CA ARG A 486 -0.75 -48.56 5.03
C ARG A 486 -0.30 -49.20 6.34
N ARG A 487 0.58 -48.55 7.12
CA ARG A 487 1.01 -49.05 8.44
C ARG A 487 -0.15 -49.11 9.45
N ARG A 488 -1.04 -48.11 9.46
CA ARG A 488 -2.26 -48.13 10.29
C ARG A 488 -3.24 -49.25 9.91
N LYS A 489 -3.37 -49.55 8.61
CA LYS A 489 -4.16 -50.70 8.15
C LYS A 489 -3.55 -52.04 8.59
N LEU A 490 -2.22 -52.17 8.52
CA LEU A 490 -1.51 -53.39 8.97
C LEU A 490 -1.50 -53.56 10.50
N GLY A 491 -1.53 -52.47 11.28
CA GLY A 491 -1.61 -52.50 12.74
C GLY A 491 -3.02 -52.69 13.33
N ARG A 492 -4.06 -52.81 12.49
CA ARG A 492 -5.46 -53.08 12.89
C ARG A 492 -5.94 -54.48 12.47
N GLY A 493 -5.05 -55.36 12.00
CA GLY A 493 -5.39 -56.76 11.78
C GLY A 493 -5.71 -57.46 13.11
N PRO A 494 -6.68 -58.39 13.16
CA PRO A 494 -7.10 -59.02 14.41
C PRO A 494 -5.92 -59.76 15.05
N HIS A 495 -5.67 -59.45 16.32
CA HIS A 495 -4.73 -60.19 17.16
C HIS A 495 -5.16 -61.67 17.14
N PRO A 496 -4.33 -62.63 16.66
CA PRO A 496 -4.74 -64.02 16.70
C PRO A 496 -4.87 -64.44 18.17
N ARG A 497 -6.08 -64.90 18.53
CA ARG A 497 -6.34 -65.53 19.82
C ARG A 497 -5.33 -66.65 20.03
N ARG A 498 -4.52 -66.55 21.10
CA ARG A 498 -3.73 -67.67 21.60
C ARG A 498 -4.70 -68.77 22.04
N HIS A 499 -4.87 -69.80 21.22
CA HIS A 499 -5.32 -71.10 21.70
C HIS A 499 -4.09 -71.93 22.09
N GLY A 500 -4.18 -72.52 23.28
CA GLY A 500 -3.10 -73.26 23.91
C GLY A 500 -2.89 -74.64 23.29
N HIS A 501 -1.62 -74.99 23.16
CA HIS A 501 -1.03 -76.29 23.44
C HIS A 501 0.40 -75.95 23.85
N GLY A 502 0.89 -76.37 25.00
CA GLY A 502 1.23 -77.76 25.30
C GLY A 502 2.70 -77.72 25.71
N ALA A 503 3.02 -78.42 26.78
CA ALA A 503 4.21 -78.26 27.60
C ALA A 503 5.56 -78.54 26.91
N ARG A 504 6.60 -78.13 27.65
CA ARG A 504 7.96 -78.71 27.80
C ARG A 504 9.14 -78.07 27.06
N ALA A 505 10.08 -77.68 27.93
CA ALA A 505 11.52 -77.95 27.89
C ALA A 505 12.36 -77.15 26.87
N LEU A 506 13.61 -76.79 27.09
CA LEU A 506 14.52 -76.62 28.24
C LEU A 506 15.79 -76.05 27.57
N ARG A 507 16.48 -75.12 28.27
CA ARG A 507 17.93 -74.89 28.24
C ARG A 507 18.63 -74.35 26.97
N HIS A 508 19.45 -73.31 27.23
CA HIS A 508 20.84 -73.06 26.77
C HIS A 508 21.12 -73.05 25.25
N ALA A 509 22.01 -72.27 24.65
CA ALA A 509 23.12 -71.40 25.04
C ALA A 509 23.40 -70.49 23.81
N VAL A 510 23.78 -69.21 23.97
CA VAL A 510 25.14 -68.65 23.81
C VAL A 510 25.70 -68.69 22.36
N THR A 511 26.38 -67.58 22.01
CA THR A 511 27.18 -67.28 20.81
C THR A 511 26.37 -66.74 19.62
N GLY A 512 26.78 -65.72 18.87
CA GLY A 512 28.03 -64.96 18.81
C GLY A 512 27.96 -64.03 17.60
N ARG A 513 28.79 -62.99 17.63
CA ARG A 513 29.08 -61.94 16.60
C ARG A 513 29.18 -62.52 15.17
N TRP A 514 28.92 -61.76 14.10
CA TRP A 514 29.61 -60.55 13.65
C TRP A 514 28.73 -59.59 12.84
#